data_AF-A0A938RR36-F1
#
_entry.id   AF-A0A938RR36-F1
#
_cell.length_a   1.000
_cell.length_b   1.000
_cell.length_c   1.000
_cell.angle_alpha   90.00
_cell.angle_beta   90.00
_cell.angle_gamma   90.00
#
_symmetry.space_group_name_H-M   'P 1'
#
loop_
_entity.id
_entity.type
_entity.pdbx_description
1 polymer ?
#
loop_
_entity_poly.entity_id
_entity_poly.type
_entity_poly.pdbx_seq_one_letter_code
_entity_poly.pdbx_strand_id
1 'polypeptide(L)'
;MLQGKRIVLGVTGGIAVYKAAELVRELVRRGAAVRVVMTDHACEFVRPLTFETLSGNPVATDLFHLTGGREIDHIALADFAELVVIAPATANIIGKLAAGIADDLLTTVLLAATAPV
;
A
#
# COMPACT_ATOMS: atom_id res chain seq x y z
N MET A 1 5.60 -15.15 13.75
CA MET A 1 4.31 -14.61 14.25
C MET A 1 4.08 -13.26 13.59
N LEU A 2 2.92 -13.02 12.98
CA LEU A 2 2.57 -11.71 12.38
C LEU A 2 1.70 -10.84 13.31
N GLN A 3 1.37 -11.36 14.50
CA GLN A 3 0.56 -10.66 15.49
C GLN A 3 1.16 -9.29 15.82
N GLY A 4 0.37 -8.23 15.61
CA GLY A 4 0.76 -6.85 15.89
C GLY A 4 1.73 -6.23 14.88
N LYS A 5 2.16 -6.96 13.84
CA LYS A 5 3.07 -6.43 12.82
C LYS A 5 2.35 -5.40 11.95
N ARG A 6 2.96 -4.22 11.78
CA ARG A 6 2.43 -3.14 10.95
C ARG A 6 2.96 -3.28 9.52
N ILE A 7 2.08 -3.62 8.59
CA ILE A 7 2.43 -3.89 7.19
C ILE A 7 1.77 -2.85 6.29
N VAL A 8 2.55 -2.21 5.45
CA VAL A 8 2.02 -1.45 4.31
C VAL A 8 1.99 -2.36 3.10
N LEU A 9 0.81 -2.52 2.48
CA LEU A 9 0.67 -3.26 1.23
C LEU A 9 0.43 -2.28 0.08
N GLY A 10 1.43 -2.13 -0.78
CA GLY A 10 1.34 -1.44 -2.06
C GLY A 10 0.71 -2.33 -3.13
N VAL A 11 -0.31 -1.83 -3.82
CA VAL A 11 -1.02 -2.55 -4.87
C VAL A 11 -0.90 -1.77 -6.19
N THR A 12 -0.35 -2.40 -7.22
CA THR A 12 -0.11 -1.74 -8.54
C THR A 12 -0.94 -2.37 -9.65
N GLY A 13 -1.15 -1.63 -10.75
CA GLY A 13 -2.08 -1.99 -11.83
C GLY A 13 -1.66 -3.16 -12.71
N GLY A 14 -1.93 -4.38 -12.28
CA GLY A 14 -1.83 -5.59 -13.10
C GLY A 14 -3.00 -6.53 -12.86
N ILE A 15 -3.24 -7.49 -13.76
CA ILE A 15 -4.38 -8.41 -13.65
C ILE A 15 -4.41 -9.19 -12.33
N ALA A 16 -3.26 -9.36 -11.66
CA ALA A 16 -3.14 -10.05 -10.38
C ALA A 16 -3.61 -9.24 -9.16
N VAL A 17 -4.13 -8.02 -9.31
CA VAL A 17 -4.65 -7.20 -8.20
C VAL A 17 -5.68 -7.95 -7.35
N TYR A 18 -6.54 -8.79 -7.95
CA TYR A 18 -7.52 -9.56 -7.18
C TYR A 18 -6.88 -10.52 -6.17
N LYS A 19 -5.66 -11.01 -6.40
CA LYS A 19 -4.92 -11.85 -5.45
C LYS A 19 -4.38 -11.06 -4.26
N ALA A 20 -4.17 -9.76 -4.42
CA ALA A 20 -3.78 -8.90 -3.30
C ALA A 20 -4.87 -8.84 -2.22
N ALA A 21 -6.15 -8.97 -2.60
CA ALA A 21 -7.26 -9.06 -1.65
C ALA A 21 -7.15 -10.31 -0.76
N GLU A 22 -6.81 -11.46 -1.34
CA GLU A 22 -6.55 -12.69 -0.57
C GLU A 22 -5.34 -12.53 0.37
N LEU A 23 -4.28 -11.85 -0.10
CA LEU A 23 -3.11 -11.55 0.71
C LEU A 23 -3.47 -10.68 1.93
N VAL A 24 -4.22 -9.59 1.75
CA VAL A 24 -4.69 -8.76 2.87
C VAL A 24 -5.46 -9.59 3.89
N ARG A 25 -6.42 -10.40 3.41
CA ARG A 25 -7.22 -11.26 4.29
C ARG A 25 -6.35 -12.20 5.12
N GLU A 26 -5.34 -12.84 4.51
CA GLU A 26 -4.45 -13.75 5.23
C GLU A 26 -3.51 -13.03 6.21
N LEU A 27 -3.01 -11.84 5.86
CA LEU A 27 -2.19 -11.03 6.77
C LEU A 27 -2.99 -10.60 8.00
N VAL A 28 -4.20 -10.07 7.80
CA VAL A 28 -5.12 -9.67 8.88
C VAL A 28 -5.52 -10.87 9.73
N ARG A 29 -5.87 -12.01 9.11
CA ARG A 29 -6.19 -13.26 9.83
C ARG A 29 -5.05 -13.74 10.73
N ARG A 30 -3.79 -13.49 10.34
CA ARG A 30 -2.59 -13.82 11.12
C ARG A 30 -2.22 -12.75 12.15
N GLY A 31 -3.06 -11.73 12.31
CA GLY A 31 -2.95 -10.70 13.34
C GLY A 31 -2.13 -9.47 12.95
N ALA A 32 -1.78 -9.30 11.66
CA ALA A 32 -1.09 -8.09 11.20
C ALA A 32 -2.06 -6.90 11.10
N ALA A 33 -1.56 -5.70 11.41
CA ALA A 33 -2.24 -4.45 11.09
C ALA A 33 -1.82 -4.02 9.68
N VAL A 34 -2.75 -4.09 8.73
CA VAL A 34 -2.47 -3.84 7.31
C VAL A 34 -3.03 -2.49 6.89
N ARG A 35 -2.19 -1.63 6.30
CA ARG A 35 -2.62 -0.43 5.58
C ARG A 35 -2.32 -0.60 4.11
N VAL A 36 -3.30 -0.30 3.25
CA VAL A 36 -3.19 -0.52 1.81
C VAL A 36 -2.99 0.81 1.11
N VAL A 37 -2.04 0.83 0.17
CA VAL A 37 -1.78 1.96 -0.73
C VAL A 37 -1.98 1.47 -2.15
N MET A 38 -2.87 2.10 -2.92
CA MET A 38 -3.17 1.70 -4.29
C MET A 38 -2.71 2.76 -5.27
N THR A 39 -2.11 2.34 -6.39
CA THR A 39 -1.93 3.23 -7.55
C THR A 39 -3.26 3.40 -8.29
N ASP A 40 -3.45 4.52 -9.01
CA ASP A 40 -4.63 4.72 -9.87
C ASP A 40 -4.90 3.54 -10.82
N HIS A 41 -3.83 3.01 -11.43
CA HIS A 41 -3.92 1.86 -12.32
C HIS A 41 -4.43 0.58 -11.63
N ALA A 42 -4.22 0.44 -10.32
CA ALA A 42 -4.76 -0.68 -9.55
C ALA A 42 -6.25 -0.51 -9.27
N CYS A 43 -6.70 0.73 -9.06
CA CYS A 43 -8.09 1.09 -8.82
C CYS A 43 -9.00 0.76 -10.02
N GLU A 44 -8.44 0.75 -11.24
CA GLU A 44 -9.14 0.29 -12.46
C GLU A 44 -9.46 -1.21 -12.46
N PHE A 45 -8.68 -2.04 -11.74
CA PHE A 45 -8.94 -3.48 -11.64
C PHE A 45 -9.84 -3.84 -10.45
N VAL A 46 -9.55 -3.29 -9.28
CA VAL A 46 -10.31 -3.53 -8.04
C VAL A 46 -10.45 -2.21 -7.31
N ARG A 47 -11.66 -1.87 -6.86
CA ARG A 47 -11.91 -0.60 -6.17
C ARG A 47 -11.35 -0.60 -4.74
N PRO A 48 -10.92 0.56 -4.21
CA PRO A 48 -10.40 0.70 -2.84
C PRO A 48 -11.29 0.08 -1.75
N LEU A 49 -12.63 0.22 -1.88
CA LEU A 49 -13.61 -0.31 -0.92
C LEU A 49 -13.40 -1.80 -0.56
N THR A 50 -12.96 -2.62 -1.51
CA THR A 50 -12.65 -4.03 -1.25
C THR A 50 -11.53 -4.16 -0.23
N PHE A 51 -10.45 -3.39 -0.39
CA PHE A 51 -9.30 -3.42 0.50
C PHE A 51 -9.60 -2.74 1.84
N GLU A 52 -10.45 -1.71 1.86
CA GLU A 52 -10.92 -1.10 3.11
C GLU A 52 -11.67 -2.11 3.97
N THR A 53 -12.60 -2.83 3.35
CA THR A 53 -13.41 -3.86 4.02
C THR A 53 -12.53 -4.99 4.56
N LEU A 54 -11.53 -5.43 3.79
CA LEU A 54 -10.66 -6.55 4.18
C LEU A 54 -9.58 -6.17 5.20
N SER A 55 -9.05 -4.96 5.12
CA SER A 55 -8.01 -4.47 6.03
C SER A 55 -8.56 -3.85 7.31
N GLY A 56 -9.83 -3.41 7.31
CA GLY A 56 -10.43 -2.65 8.39
C GLY A 56 -9.87 -1.22 8.52
N ASN A 57 -9.13 -0.74 7.52
CA ASN A 57 -8.47 0.57 7.52
C ASN A 57 -8.78 1.33 6.21
N PRO A 58 -8.77 2.68 6.21
CA PRO A 58 -8.86 3.45 4.99
C PRO A 58 -7.75 3.08 3.99
N VAL A 59 -8.07 3.10 2.69
CA VAL A 59 -7.11 2.84 1.62
C VAL A 59 -6.60 4.16 1.08
N ALA A 60 -5.28 4.32 1.06
CA ALA A 60 -4.66 5.53 0.54
C ALA A 60 -4.43 5.39 -0.98
N THR A 61 -4.85 6.40 -1.75
CA THR A 61 -4.82 6.37 -3.23
C THR A 61 -4.09 7.56 -3.84
N ASP A 62 -4.06 8.70 -3.16
CA ASP A 62 -3.51 9.95 -3.68
C ASP A 62 -2.72 10.66 -2.55
N LEU A 63 -1.61 11.30 -2.96
CA LEU A 63 -0.70 12.09 -2.13
C LEU A 63 -1.41 13.20 -1.35
N PHE A 64 -2.49 13.75 -1.94
CA PHE A 64 -3.15 14.95 -1.46
C PHE A 64 -4.57 14.70 -0.96
N HIS A 65 -5.03 13.43 -0.90
CA HIS A 65 -6.37 13.12 -0.43
C HIS A 65 -6.45 13.18 1.10
N LEU A 66 -6.80 14.36 1.60
CA LEU A 66 -6.99 14.68 3.02
C LEU A 66 -8.28 14.06 3.56
N THR A 67 -8.27 12.80 3.96
CA THR A 67 -9.29 12.31 4.90
C THR A 67 -8.94 12.77 6.31
N GLY A 68 -9.38 13.97 6.70
CA GLY A 68 -9.42 14.40 8.11
C GLY A 68 -8.36 15.41 8.58
N GLY A 69 -7.67 16.09 7.67
CA GLY A 69 -6.92 17.31 8.02
C GLY A 69 -5.64 17.13 8.83
N ARG A 70 -4.95 15.99 8.71
CA ARG A 70 -3.57 15.86 9.22
C ARG A 70 -2.58 15.86 8.05
N GLU A 71 -1.66 16.80 8.13
CA GLU A 71 -0.55 16.97 7.20
C GLU A 71 0.32 15.70 7.15
N ILE A 72 0.65 15.28 5.92
CA ILE A 72 1.69 14.31 5.52
C ILE A 72 1.34 12.80 5.66
N ASP A 73 0.39 12.33 4.84
CA ASP A 73 0.00 10.90 4.80
C ASP A 73 1.12 9.95 4.37
N HIS A 74 2.04 10.37 3.48
CA HIS A 74 3.09 9.46 2.99
C HIS A 74 4.18 9.17 4.03
N ILE A 75 4.60 10.17 4.84
CA ILE A 75 5.54 9.95 5.95
C ILE A 75 4.85 9.12 7.05
N ALA A 76 3.61 9.43 7.40
CA ALA A 76 2.88 8.66 8.40
C ALA A 76 2.69 7.18 8.01
N LEU A 77 2.53 6.88 6.72
CA LEU A 77 2.51 5.53 6.18
C LEU A 77 3.89 4.87 6.23
N ALA A 78 4.95 5.60 5.87
CA ALA A 78 6.32 5.11 5.93
C ALA A 78 6.75 4.79 7.38
N ASP A 79 6.47 5.66 8.33
CA ASP A 79 6.76 5.48 9.77
C ASP A 79 5.91 4.37 10.40
N PHE A 80 4.69 4.16 9.89
CA PHE A 80 3.84 3.06 10.33
C PHE A 80 4.44 1.70 9.97
N ALA A 81 5.06 1.57 8.79
CA ALA A 81 5.53 0.29 8.26
C ALA A 81 6.68 -0.31 9.08
N GLU A 82 6.51 -1.56 9.53
CA GLU A 82 7.64 -2.43 9.93
C GLU A 82 8.06 -3.36 8.79
N LEU A 83 7.21 -3.49 7.77
CA LEU A 83 7.43 -4.20 6.52
C LEU A 83 6.56 -3.51 5.45
N VAL A 84 7.11 -3.28 4.28
CA VAL A 84 6.36 -2.92 3.09
C VAL A 84 6.33 -4.13 2.16
N VAL A 85 5.19 -4.37 1.52
CA VAL A 85 5.03 -5.41 0.50
C VAL A 85 4.41 -4.77 -0.73
N ILE A 86 4.93 -5.06 -1.91
CA ILE A 86 4.31 -4.63 -3.17
C ILE A 86 3.77 -5.87 -3.89
N ALA A 87 2.44 -5.99 -3.99
CA ALA A 87 1.80 -7.13 -4.62
C ALA A 87 0.48 -6.75 -5.32
N PRO A 88 0.39 -6.88 -6.67
CA PRO A 88 1.49 -7.19 -7.58
C PRO A 88 2.46 -6.00 -7.73
N ALA A 89 3.74 -6.28 -7.96
CA ALA A 89 4.74 -5.30 -8.38
C ALA A 89 4.87 -5.32 -9.91
N THR A 90 4.24 -4.37 -10.59
CA THR A 90 4.35 -4.20 -12.04
C THR A 90 5.77 -3.75 -12.46
N ALA A 91 6.10 -3.92 -13.75
CA ALA A 91 7.36 -3.41 -14.28
C ALA A 91 7.51 -1.88 -14.09
N ASN A 92 6.40 -1.14 -14.16
CA ASN A 92 6.38 0.30 -13.95
C ASN A 92 6.83 0.68 -12.53
N ILE A 93 6.28 0.06 -11.49
CA ILE A 93 6.69 0.39 -10.11
C ILE A 93 8.15 0.01 -9.86
N ILE A 94 8.60 -1.14 -10.37
CA ILE A 94 10.01 -1.57 -10.24
C ILE A 94 10.94 -0.56 -10.93
N GLY A 95 10.60 -0.13 -12.15
CA GLY A 95 11.38 0.85 -12.90
C GLY A 95 11.44 2.21 -12.20
N LYS A 96 10.30 2.70 -11.67
CA LYS A 96 10.26 3.95 -10.91
C LYS A 96 11.13 3.89 -9.65
N LEU A 97 11.04 2.82 -8.86
CA LEU A 97 11.84 2.65 -7.65
C LEU A 97 13.34 2.55 -7.96
N ALA A 98 13.72 1.78 -8.98
CA ALA A 98 15.12 1.66 -9.39
C ALA A 98 15.70 3.00 -9.88
N ALA A 99 14.87 3.85 -10.47
CA ALA A 99 15.26 5.17 -10.97
C ALA A 99 15.10 6.31 -9.94
N GLY A 100 14.59 6.04 -8.74
CA GLY A 100 14.32 7.06 -7.73
C GLY A 100 13.19 8.03 -8.09
N ILE A 101 12.20 7.57 -8.87
CA ILE A 101 11.04 8.36 -9.27
C ILE A 101 9.93 8.22 -8.21
N ALA A 102 9.54 9.33 -7.58
CA ALA A 102 8.44 9.44 -6.62
C ALA A 102 7.38 10.44 -7.11
N ASP A 103 6.59 10.02 -8.08
CA ASP A 103 5.56 10.81 -8.77
C ASP A 103 4.13 10.40 -8.39
N ASP A 104 3.96 9.37 -7.56
CA ASP A 104 2.68 8.94 -6.99
C ASP A 104 2.81 8.63 -5.49
N LEU A 105 1.68 8.43 -4.80
CA LEU A 105 1.67 8.18 -3.35
C LEU A 105 2.50 6.95 -2.98
N LEU A 106 2.32 5.84 -3.71
CA LEU A 106 3.00 4.59 -3.40
C LEU A 106 4.51 4.74 -3.53
N THR A 107 4.99 5.29 -4.65
CA THR A 107 6.43 5.53 -4.87
C THR A 107 7.02 6.50 -3.85
N THR A 108 6.27 7.55 -3.46
CA THR A 108 6.70 8.49 -2.42
C THR A 108 6.84 7.82 -1.06
N VAL A 109 5.87 6.99 -0.65
CA VAL A 109 5.96 6.19 0.58
C VAL A 109 7.17 5.26 0.54
N LEU A 110 7.40 4.59 -0.60
CA LEU A 110 8.48 3.61 -0.77
C LEU A 110 9.87 4.25 -0.71
N LEU A 111 10.06 5.45 -1.26
CA LEU A 111 11.34 6.16 -1.14
C LEU A 111 11.57 6.76 0.27
N ALA A 112 10.50 7.01 1.02
CA ALA A 112 10.59 7.47 2.41
C ALA A 112 10.74 6.32 3.43
N ALA A 113 10.30 5.11 3.08
CA ALA A 113 10.31 3.96 3.97
C ALA A 113 11.73 3.53 4.35
N THR A 114 11.96 3.34 5.64
CA THR A 114 13.20 2.74 6.18
C THR A 114 13.03 1.27 6.55
N ALA A 115 11.79 0.78 6.54
CA ALA A 115 11.46 -0.63 6.74
C ALA A 115 11.89 -1.48 5.53
N PRO A 116 12.09 -2.80 5.71
CA PRO A 116 12.27 -3.72 4.59
C PRO A 116 11.10 -3.62 3.60
N VAL A 117 11.43 -3.63 2.31
CA VAL A 117 10.50 -3.62 1.17
C VAL A 117 10.64 -4.91 0.39
#